data_AF-A0A1G7RSF1-F1
#
_entry.id   AF-A0A1G7RSF1-F1
#
_cell.length_a   1.000
_cell.length_b   1.000
_cell.length_c   1.000
_cell.angle_alpha   90.00
_cell.angle_beta   90.00
_cell.angle_gamma   90.00
#
_symmetry.space_group_name_H-M   'P 1'
#
loop_
_entity.id
_entity.type
_entity.pdbx_description
1 polymer ?
#
loop_
_entity_poly.entity_id
_entity_poly.type
_entity_poly.pdbx_seq_one_letter_code
_entity_poly.pdbx_strand_id
1 'polypeptide(L)'
;MIRIIIIFLTFNVWAFGQTSQNKKIGNRIEGNFSGNGQKITATAIKIKNGKGNPVEDGTPDEYQIQFSDEKLRPINTGCCEIKLINEGDLNKDGIDEISIYQAPMNGCTYSMTTYSYINGNWKKMIDTFMIPTGCDGINSDDLQKMIFREKNNIYYLGKDINDENGKLIKKKVRLK
;
A
#
# COMPACT_ATOMS: atom_id res chain seq x y z
N MET A 1 -1.78 -60.50 -29.72
CA MET A 1 -2.11 -59.22 -30.40
C MET A 1 -2.43 -58.20 -29.31
N ILE A 2 -1.56 -57.18 -29.20
CA ILE A 2 -1.72 -55.85 -28.56
C ILE A 2 -2.16 -55.79 -27.08
N ARG A 3 -1.18 -55.49 -26.20
CA ARG A 3 -1.40 -54.91 -24.86
C ARG A 3 -1.53 -53.39 -25.00
N ILE A 4 -2.66 -52.83 -24.58
CA ILE A 4 -2.88 -51.38 -24.53
C ILE A 4 -2.35 -50.88 -23.18
N ILE A 5 -1.29 -50.06 -23.21
CA ILE A 5 -0.78 -49.32 -22.04
C ILE A 5 -1.42 -47.94 -22.08
N ILE A 6 -2.33 -47.65 -21.14
CA ILE A 6 -2.91 -46.33 -20.95
C ILE A 6 -1.94 -45.53 -20.07
N ILE A 7 -1.22 -44.58 -20.66
CA ILE A 7 -0.37 -43.63 -19.95
C ILE A 7 -1.25 -42.44 -19.54
N PHE A 8 -1.58 -42.35 -18.24
CA PHE A 8 -2.21 -41.17 -17.66
C PHE A 8 -1.19 -40.03 -17.59
N LEU A 9 -1.26 -39.10 -18.54
CA LEU A 9 -0.58 -37.80 -18.48
C LEU A 9 -1.30 -36.92 -17.45
N THR A 10 -0.79 -36.88 -16.22
CA THR A 10 -1.25 -35.92 -15.21
C THR A 10 -0.65 -34.55 -15.54
N PHE A 11 -1.48 -33.68 -16.13
CA PHE A 11 -1.17 -32.26 -16.24
C PHE A 11 -1.11 -31.67 -14.83
N ASN A 12 0.10 -31.45 -14.32
CA ASN A 12 0.35 -30.62 -13.16
C ASN A 12 0.03 -29.17 -13.54
N VAL A 13 -1.24 -28.77 -13.42
CA VAL A 13 -1.62 -27.37 -13.53
C VAL A 13 -1.16 -26.68 -12.25
N TRP A 14 0.06 -26.14 -12.28
CA TRP A 14 0.49 -25.16 -11.29
C TRP A 14 -0.32 -23.89 -11.54
N ALA A 15 -1.51 -23.82 -10.93
CA ALA A 15 -2.19 -22.55 -10.75
C ALA A 15 -1.27 -21.68 -9.89
N PHE A 16 -0.53 -20.77 -10.53
CA PHE A 16 0.12 -19.66 -9.83
C PHE A 16 -1.00 -18.80 -9.25
N GLY A 17 -1.40 -19.11 -8.02
CA GLY A 17 -2.30 -18.28 -7.25
C GLY A 17 -1.64 -16.94 -6.99
N GLN A 18 -2.01 -15.91 -7.76
CA GLN A 18 -1.86 -14.55 -7.30
C GLN A 18 -2.77 -14.39 -6.08
N THR A 19 -2.20 -14.40 -4.88
CA THR A 19 -2.92 -13.98 -3.67
C THR A 19 -3.14 -12.48 -3.76
N SER A 20 -4.15 -12.07 -4.52
CA SER A 20 -4.83 -10.80 -4.28
C SER A 20 -5.63 -11.00 -2.99
N GLN A 21 -4.98 -10.77 -1.84
CA GLN A 21 -5.76 -10.56 -0.63
C GLN A 21 -6.61 -9.31 -0.86
N ASN A 22 -7.89 -9.38 -0.50
CA ASN A 22 -8.79 -8.24 -0.56
C ASN A 22 -8.36 -7.26 0.53
N LYS A 23 -7.46 -6.34 0.18
CA LYS A 23 -6.81 -5.42 1.13
C LYS A 23 -7.84 -4.46 1.70
N LYS A 24 -7.81 -4.25 3.02
CA LYS A 24 -8.71 -3.27 3.64
C LYS A 24 -8.24 -1.86 3.30
N ILE A 25 -9.12 -1.03 2.73
CA ILE A 25 -8.85 0.37 2.38
C ILE A 25 -9.82 1.27 3.14
N GLY A 26 -9.31 2.37 3.71
CA GLY A 26 -10.15 3.44 4.25
C GLY A 26 -9.42 4.29 5.27
N ASN A 27 -10.18 5.14 5.98
CA ASN A 27 -9.63 5.95 7.08
C ASN A 27 -9.43 5.13 8.36
N ARG A 28 -9.98 3.91 8.39
CA ARG A 28 -9.82 2.93 9.47
C ARG A 28 -9.62 1.56 8.86
N ILE A 29 -8.54 0.89 9.22
CA ILE A 29 -8.19 -0.46 8.75
C ILE A 29 -7.80 -1.34 9.93
N GLU A 30 -7.86 -2.66 9.75
CA GLU A 30 -7.42 -3.64 10.75
C GLU A 30 -6.33 -4.53 10.17
N GLY A 31 -5.36 -4.91 11.00
CA GLY A 31 -4.25 -5.78 10.60
C GLY A 31 -3.46 -6.34 11.77
N ASN A 32 -2.54 -7.25 11.48
CA ASN A 32 -1.54 -7.78 12.40
C ASN A 32 -0.29 -6.88 12.43
N PHE A 33 -0.47 -5.61 12.84
CA PHE A 33 0.58 -4.59 12.76
C PHE A 33 1.72 -4.75 13.80
N SER A 34 1.54 -5.61 14.79
CA SER A 34 2.55 -5.90 15.82
C SER A 34 3.20 -7.29 15.69
N GLY A 35 2.73 -8.12 14.74
CA GLY A 35 3.26 -9.46 14.48
C GLY A 35 2.87 -10.54 15.48
N ASN A 36 2.05 -10.22 16.49
CA ASN A 36 1.66 -11.18 17.54
C ASN A 36 0.36 -11.94 17.24
N GLY A 37 -0.24 -11.73 16.07
CA GLY A 37 -1.50 -12.34 15.64
C GLY A 37 -2.76 -11.62 16.15
N GLN A 38 -2.64 -10.60 16.99
CA GLN A 38 -3.76 -9.78 17.43
C GLN A 38 -4.15 -8.78 16.34
N LYS A 39 -5.47 -8.65 16.08
CA LYS A 39 -5.98 -7.59 15.21
C LYS A 39 -5.88 -6.24 15.91
N ILE A 40 -5.17 -5.32 15.28
CA ILE A 40 -5.02 -3.93 15.70
C ILE A 40 -5.74 -3.03 14.69
N THR A 41 -6.48 -2.04 15.18
CA THR A 41 -7.06 -1.00 14.34
C THR A 41 -6.03 0.11 14.12
N ALA A 42 -5.79 0.50 12.87
CA ALA A 42 -5.12 1.75 12.51
C ALA A 42 -6.16 2.76 12.01
N THR A 43 -6.09 4.01 12.48
CA THR A 43 -7.03 5.09 12.13
C THR A 43 -6.28 6.34 11.69
N ALA A 44 -6.65 6.88 10.53
CA ALA A 44 -6.22 8.19 10.06
C ALA A 44 -6.99 9.28 10.81
N ILE A 45 -6.27 10.15 11.50
CA ILE A 45 -6.84 11.21 12.35
C ILE A 45 -6.28 12.55 11.92
N LYS A 46 -7.16 13.52 11.70
CA LYS A 46 -6.79 14.93 11.52
C LYS A 46 -6.38 15.49 12.87
N ILE A 47 -5.13 15.95 12.99
CA ILE A 47 -4.56 16.49 14.23
C ILE A 47 -4.47 18.01 14.23
N LYS A 48 -4.58 18.62 13.05
CA LYS A 48 -4.61 20.08 12.89
C LYS A 48 -5.53 20.44 11.76
N ASN A 49 -6.39 21.43 11.99
CA ASN A 49 -7.19 22.04 10.94
C ASN A 49 -6.33 23.05 10.16
N GLY A 50 -6.44 22.99 8.85
CA GLY A 50 -5.89 23.99 7.95
C GLY A 50 -6.59 25.35 8.10
N LYS A 51 -5.94 26.39 7.59
CA LYS A 51 -6.43 27.77 7.57
C LYS A 51 -5.99 28.44 6.27
N GLY A 52 -6.84 29.28 5.67
CA GLY A 52 -6.50 29.98 4.42
C GLY A 52 -6.31 29.02 3.25
N ASN A 53 -5.67 29.48 2.17
CA ASN A 53 -5.33 28.64 1.03
C ASN A 53 -3.91 28.06 1.23
N PRO A 54 -3.75 26.74 1.49
CA PRO A 54 -2.43 26.17 1.79
C PRO A 54 -1.36 26.34 0.71
N VAL A 55 -1.75 26.68 -0.52
CA VAL A 55 -0.85 26.92 -1.65
C VAL A 55 -0.36 28.37 -1.69
N GLU A 56 -1.12 29.32 -1.15
CA GLU A 56 -0.87 30.76 -1.28
C GLU A 56 -0.40 31.37 0.05
N ASP A 57 -1.24 31.34 1.08
CA ASP A 57 -1.04 32.06 2.35
C ASP A 57 -1.47 31.28 3.59
N GLY A 58 -1.90 30.03 3.39
CA GLY A 58 -2.52 29.19 4.40
C GLY A 58 -1.63 28.10 4.99
N THR A 59 -2.25 27.27 5.81
CA THR A 59 -1.67 26.02 6.34
C THR A 59 -2.60 24.87 6.00
N PRO A 60 -2.09 23.71 5.57
CA PRO A 60 -2.95 22.57 5.27
C PRO A 60 -3.44 21.89 6.56
N ASP A 61 -4.48 21.07 6.43
CA ASP A 61 -4.78 20.07 7.46
C ASP A 61 -3.57 19.18 7.68
N GLU A 62 -3.33 18.74 8.91
CA GLU A 62 -2.30 17.73 9.22
C GLU A 62 -2.96 16.46 9.78
N TYR A 63 -2.40 15.31 9.39
CA TYR A 63 -2.90 14.00 9.75
C TYR A 63 -1.80 13.13 10.39
N GLN A 64 -2.24 12.16 11.17
CA GLN A 64 -1.41 11.06 11.64
C GLN A 64 -2.20 9.76 11.65
N ILE A 65 -1.49 8.65 11.74
CA ILE A 65 -2.07 7.33 11.95
C ILE A 65 -1.92 6.98 13.43
N GLN A 66 -3.04 6.68 14.10
CA GLN A 66 -3.06 6.13 15.45
C GLN A 66 -3.47 4.66 15.44
N PHE A 67 -2.98 3.91 16.42
CA PHE A 67 -3.23 2.49 16.57
C PHE A 67 -4.03 2.22 17.85
N SER A 68 -4.89 1.20 17.85
CA SER A 68 -5.61 0.78 19.05
C SER A 68 -4.71 0.12 20.10
N ASP A 69 -3.51 -0.30 19.73
CA ASP A 69 -2.46 -0.74 20.66
C ASP A 69 -1.50 0.42 20.92
N GLU A 70 -1.47 0.92 22.16
CA GLU A 70 -0.66 2.05 22.60
C GLU A 70 0.86 1.79 22.50
N LYS A 71 1.28 0.53 22.37
CA LYS A 71 2.70 0.17 22.14
C LYS A 71 3.17 0.53 20.74
N LEU A 72 2.26 0.62 19.77
CA LEU A 72 2.58 1.04 18.41
C LEU A 72 2.58 2.56 18.33
N ARG A 73 3.76 3.13 18.04
CA ARG A 73 3.91 4.57 17.88
C ARG A 73 3.08 5.09 16.69
N PRO A 74 2.46 6.28 16.81
CA PRO A 74 1.78 6.91 15.68
C PRO A 74 2.73 7.16 14.50
N ILE A 75 2.16 7.19 13.28
CA ILE A 75 2.87 7.62 12.07
C ILE A 75 2.40 9.04 11.73
N ASN A 76 3.29 10.03 11.83
CA ASN A 76 3.00 11.38 11.37
C ASN A 76 3.09 11.43 9.85
N THR A 77 1.98 11.74 9.18
CA THR A 77 1.92 11.77 7.71
C THR A 77 2.09 13.16 7.13
N GLY A 78 2.04 14.18 8.00
CA GLY A 78 2.08 15.57 7.59
C GLY A 78 0.74 16.00 7.01
N CYS A 79 0.79 16.79 5.95
CA CYS A 79 -0.42 17.42 5.44
C CYS A 79 -1.45 16.45 4.86
N CYS A 80 -2.64 16.97 4.59
CA CYS A 80 -3.52 16.51 3.53
C CYS A 80 -4.23 15.18 3.82
N GLU A 81 -5.39 14.97 3.18
CA GLU A 81 -6.19 13.77 3.39
C GLU A 81 -5.42 12.49 3.03
N ILE A 82 -5.55 11.47 3.88
CA ILE A 82 -4.93 10.17 3.67
C ILE A 82 -5.98 9.05 3.68
N LYS A 83 -5.77 8.04 2.84
CA LYS A 83 -6.41 6.72 2.96
C LYS A 83 -5.36 5.69 3.32
N LEU A 84 -5.73 4.77 4.19
CA LEU A 84 -4.87 3.68 4.62
C LEU A 84 -5.20 2.42 3.82
N ILE A 85 -4.17 1.64 3.53
CA ILE A 85 -4.28 0.31 2.93
C ILE A 85 -3.50 -0.66 3.80
N ASN A 86 -4.14 -1.73 4.27
CA ASN A 86 -3.43 -2.86 4.83
C ASN A 86 -2.88 -3.72 3.67
N GLU A 87 -1.56 -3.73 3.48
CA GLU A 87 -0.90 -4.50 2.42
C GLU A 87 -0.79 -5.99 2.75
N GLY A 88 -1.11 -6.37 3.99
CA GLY A 88 -0.80 -7.67 4.58
C GLY A 88 0.70 -7.82 4.83
N ASP A 89 1.11 -9.03 5.18
CA ASP A 89 2.52 -9.42 5.32
C ASP A 89 3.21 -9.51 3.94
N LEU A 90 3.56 -8.35 3.39
CA LEU A 90 4.12 -8.19 2.06
C LEU A 90 5.55 -8.75 2.01
N ASN A 91 6.28 -8.55 3.10
CA ASN A 91 7.69 -8.91 3.22
C ASN A 91 7.94 -10.36 3.72
N LYS A 92 6.96 -11.00 4.36
CA LYS A 92 7.02 -12.33 5.01
C LYS A 92 7.80 -12.38 6.33
N ASP A 93 7.70 -11.34 7.14
CA ASP A 93 8.21 -11.31 8.51
C ASP A 93 7.13 -11.58 9.56
N GLY A 94 5.89 -11.80 9.13
CA GLY A 94 4.74 -12.04 9.98
C GLY A 94 4.04 -10.77 10.47
N ILE A 95 4.45 -9.60 9.99
CA ILE A 95 3.88 -8.29 10.34
C ILE A 95 3.20 -7.69 9.10
N ASP A 96 2.01 -7.14 9.28
CA ASP A 96 1.33 -6.44 8.19
C ASP A 96 1.99 -5.09 7.86
N GLU A 97 2.21 -4.84 6.57
CA GLU A 97 2.62 -3.53 6.05
C GLU A 97 1.43 -2.58 5.89
N ILE A 98 1.69 -1.27 6.06
CA ILE A 98 0.69 -0.21 5.86
C ILE A 98 1.12 0.75 4.75
N SER A 99 0.28 0.89 3.73
CA SER A 99 0.44 1.96 2.73
C SER A 99 -0.45 3.15 3.08
N ILE A 100 0.08 4.33 2.80
CA ILE A 100 -0.58 5.62 2.96
C ILE A 100 -0.75 6.20 1.57
N TYR A 101 -1.99 6.32 1.12
CA TYR A 101 -2.35 7.02 -0.11
C TYR A 101 -2.79 8.43 0.24
N GLN A 102 -2.03 9.42 -0.18
CA GLN A 102 -2.14 10.80 0.30
C GLN A 102 -2.52 11.75 -0.82
N ALA A 103 -3.52 12.57 -0.55
CA ALA A 103 -3.95 13.64 -1.43
C ALA A 103 -2.85 14.71 -1.58
N PRO A 104 -2.67 15.29 -2.77
CA PRO A 104 -1.78 16.43 -2.91
C PRO A 104 -2.37 17.66 -2.23
N MET A 105 -1.51 18.62 -1.89
CA MET A 105 -1.96 19.97 -1.51
C MET A 105 -2.67 20.67 -2.69
N ASN A 106 -2.19 20.41 -3.91
CA ASN A 106 -2.72 20.98 -5.16
C ASN A 106 -2.49 20.04 -6.36
N GLY A 107 -3.37 20.15 -7.35
CA GLY A 107 -3.31 19.34 -8.56
C GLY A 107 -3.80 17.92 -8.34
N CYS A 108 -3.41 17.00 -9.23
CA CYS A 108 -4.05 15.70 -9.37
C CYS A 108 -3.06 14.54 -9.32
N THR A 109 -1.95 14.75 -8.61
CA THR A 109 -0.92 13.72 -8.42
C THR A 109 -0.85 13.34 -6.96
N TYR A 110 -1.42 12.19 -6.63
CA TYR A 110 -1.39 11.63 -5.28
C TYR A 110 -0.02 11.02 -5.02
N SER A 111 0.28 10.74 -3.76
CA SER A 111 1.47 9.99 -3.38
C SER A 111 1.09 8.72 -2.63
N MET A 112 1.96 7.72 -2.71
CA MET A 112 1.85 6.51 -1.92
C MET A 112 3.18 6.19 -1.26
N THR A 113 3.15 5.86 0.03
CA THR A 113 4.31 5.44 0.83
C THR A 113 3.94 4.22 1.66
N THR A 114 4.83 3.23 1.75
CA THR A 114 4.58 1.98 2.51
C THR A 114 5.54 1.86 3.67
N TYR A 115 5.00 1.55 4.83
CA TYR A 115 5.72 1.38 6.08
C TYR A 115 5.64 -0.06 6.56
N SER A 116 6.74 -0.51 7.16
CA SER A 116 6.85 -1.77 7.89
C SER A 116 7.28 -1.48 9.33
N TYR A 117 6.84 -2.30 10.28
CA TYR A 117 7.17 -2.13 11.70
C TYR A 117 8.42 -2.94 12.05
N ILE A 118 9.57 -2.26 12.07
CA ILE A 118 10.88 -2.90 12.21
C ILE A 118 11.54 -2.42 13.50
N ASN A 119 11.89 -3.36 14.37
CA ASN A 119 12.60 -3.11 15.63
C ASN A 119 11.92 -2.01 16.47
N GLY A 120 10.60 -2.14 16.65
CA GLY A 120 9.82 -1.24 17.50
C GLY A 120 9.43 0.11 16.87
N ASN A 121 9.74 0.33 15.59
CA ASN A 121 9.45 1.60 14.91
C ASN A 121 8.97 1.39 13.47
N TRP A 122 8.06 2.25 13.02
CA TRP A 122 7.65 2.31 11.62
C TRP A 122 8.79 2.87 10.76
N LYS A 123 9.19 2.09 9.75
CA LYS A 123 10.20 2.48 8.76
C LYS A 123 9.60 2.43 7.37
N LYS A 124 9.96 3.40 6.53
CA LYS A 124 9.60 3.38 5.12
C LYS A 124 10.26 2.16 4.46
N MET A 125 9.43 1.25 3.99
CA MET A 125 9.84 0.05 3.27
C MET A 125 9.86 0.30 1.76
N ILE A 126 8.87 1.06 1.27
CA ILE A 126 8.80 1.53 -0.11
C ILE A 126 8.85 3.06 -0.07
N ASP A 127 9.84 3.64 -0.76
CA ASP A 127 9.95 5.09 -0.88
C ASP A 127 8.71 5.66 -1.57
N THR A 128 8.37 6.91 -1.21
CA THR A 128 7.21 7.61 -1.74
C THR A 128 7.26 7.67 -3.27
N PHE A 129 6.17 7.25 -3.92
CA PHE A 129 6.01 7.36 -5.36
C PHE A 129 4.70 8.07 -5.72
N MET A 130 4.70 8.70 -6.89
CA MET A 130 3.59 9.52 -7.36
C MET A 130 2.62 8.71 -8.20
N ILE A 131 1.32 8.97 -8.01
CA ILE A 131 0.19 8.36 -8.70
C ILE A 131 -0.59 9.48 -9.41
N PRO A 132 -0.39 9.68 -10.72
CA PRO A 132 -1.18 10.63 -11.49
C PRO A 132 -2.61 10.08 -11.64
N THR A 133 -3.61 10.80 -11.17
CA THR A 133 -5.01 10.35 -11.21
C THR A 133 -5.86 11.08 -12.24
N GLY A 134 -5.32 12.09 -12.93
CA GLY A 134 -6.11 12.88 -13.89
C GLY A 134 -7.28 13.63 -13.26
N CYS A 135 -7.27 13.81 -11.93
CA CYS A 135 -8.33 14.43 -11.12
C CYS A 135 -9.58 13.56 -10.91
N ASP A 136 -9.64 12.38 -11.53
CA ASP A 136 -10.76 11.43 -11.40
C ASP A 136 -10.64 10.54 -10.15
N GLY A 137 -9.49 10.61 -9.47
CA GLY A 137 -9.15 9.70 -8.39
C GLY A 137 -8.81 8.29 -8.88
N ILE A 138 -8.55 7.38 -7.96
CA ILE A 138 -8.34 5.96 -8.23
C ILE A 138 -9.35 5.17 -7.41
N ASN A 139 -10.00 4.18 -8.02
CA ASN A 139 -10.91 3.31 -7.30
C ASN A 139 -10.12 2.39 -6.34
N SER A 140 -10.82 1.82 -5.35
CA SER A 140 -10.19 0.96 -4.35
C SER A 140 -9.52 -0.26 -4.97
N ASP A 141 -10.14 -0.92 -5.94
CA ASP A 141 -9.61 -2.14 -6.55
C ASP A 141 -8.27 -1.91 -7.25
N ASP A 142 -8.11 -0.80 -7.94
CA ASP A 142 -6.87 -0.43 -8.60
C ASP A 142 -5.83 0.04 -7.58
N LEU A 143 -6.25 0.74 -6.52
CA LEU A 143 -5.38 1.10 -5.41
C LEU A 143 -4.78 -0.14 -4.72
N GLN A 144 -5.57 -1.21 -4.53
CA GLN A 144 -5.09 -2.47 -3.96
C GLN A 144 -4.02 -3.15 -4.84
N LYS A 145 -4.05 -2.94 -6.16
CA LYS A 145 -3.11 -3.55 -7.12
C LYS A 145 -1.80 -2.75 -7.25
N MET A 146 -1.71 -1.56 -6.65
CA MET A 146 -0.54 -0.68 -6.79
C MET A 146 0.74 -1.31 -6.25
N ILE A 147 0.64 -2.12 -5.21
CA ILE A 147 1.78 -2.81 -4.59
C ILE A 147 1.43 -4.29 -4.50
N PHE A 148 2.36 -5.15 -4.92
CA PHE A 148 2.09 -6.58 -4.95
C PHE A 148 3.38 -7.38 -4.90
N ARG A 149 3.23 -8.64 -4.49
CA ARG A 149 4.31 -9.61 -4.48
C ARG A 149 4.21 -10.52 -5.69
N GLU A 150 5.34 -10.76 -6.33
CA GLU A 150 5.50 -11.88 -7.27
C GLU A 150 6.73 -12.69 -6.87
N LYS A 151 6.52 -13.98 -6.60
CA LYS A 151 7.56 -14.90 -6.09
C LYS A 151 8.19 -14.33 -4.80
N ASN A 152 9.48 -14.00 -4.85
CA ASN A 152 10.25 -13.43 -3.73
C ASN A 152 10.53 -11.94 -3.88
N ASN A 153 9.90 -11.28 -4.84
CA ASN A 153 10.11 -9.86 -5.10
C ASN A 153 8.81 -9.09 -4.85
N ILE A 154 8.97 -7.86 -4.37
CA ILE A 154 7.90 -6.91 -4.19
C ILE A 154 8.00 -5.89 -5.31
N TYR A 155 6.86 -5.53 -5.87
CA TYR A 155 6.75 -4.57 -6.96
C TYR A 155 5.73 -3.51 -6.60
N TYR A 156 5.89 -2.35 -7.22
CA TYR A 156 4.87 -1.32 -7.27
C TYR A 156 4.64 -0.86 -8.71
N LEU A 157 3.43 -0.39 -8.99
CA LEU A 157 3.08 0.27 -10.25
C LEU A 157 3.41 1.76 -10.10
N GLY A 158 4.42 2.23 -10.83
CA GLY A 158 4.82 3.64 -10.81
C GLY A 158 4.78 4.25 -12.20
N LYS A 159 4.63 5.57 -12.30
CA LYS A 159 4.65 6.29 -13.58
C LYS A 159 5.91 5.96 -14.39
N ASP A 160 5.73 5.68 -15.67
CA ASP A 160 6.82 5.68 -16.64
C ASP A 160 7.24 7.12 -16.93
N ILE A 161 8.51 7.43 -16.66
CA ILE A 161 9.05 8.78 -16.86
C ILE A 161 9.20 9.11 -18.35
N ASN A 162 9.18 8.10 -19.22
CA ASN A 162 9.31 8.27 -20.67
C ASN A 162 7.95 8.32 -21.39
N ASP A 163 6.84 8.20 -20.65
CA ASP A 163 5.49 8.27 -21.21
C ASP A 163 4.72 9.45 -20.64
N GLU A 164 4.33 10.36 -21.53
CA GLU A 164 3.56 11.56 -21.19
C GLU A 164 2.11 11.22 -20.83
N ASN A 165 1.60 10.08 -21.29
CA ASN A 165 0.23 9.61 -21.02
C ASN A 165 0.06 9.02 -19.61
N GLY A 166 1.12 8.97 -18.81
CA GLY A 166 1.04 8.54 -17.42
C GLY A 166 0.89 7.03 -17.24
N LYS A 167 1.29 6.22 -18.24
CA LYS A 167 1.30 4.77 -18.13
C LYS A 167 2.04 4.31 -16.88
N LEU A 168 1.42 3.38 -16.16
CA LEU A 168 2.04 2.73 -15.02
C LEU A 168 2.91 1.56 -15.49
N ILE A 169 4.14 1.51 -14.99
CA ILE A 169 5.07 0.41 -15.20
C ILE A 169 5.41 -0.27 -13.88
N LYS A 170 5.59 -1.58 -13.96
CA LYS A 170 6.01 -2.40 -12.83
C LYS A 170 7.46 -2.10 -12.47
N LYS A 171 7.69 -1.65 -11.23
CA LYS A 171 9.00 -1.34 -10.68
C LYS A 171 9.29 -2.23 -9.48
N LYS A 172 10.49 -2.80 -9.42
CA LYS A 172 10.91 -3.67 -8.31
C LYS A 172 11.31 -2.82 -7.11
N VAL A 173 10.79 -3.16 -5.93
CA VAL A 173 11.18 -2.56 -4.66
C VAL A 173 12.61 -2.97 -4.31
N ARG A 174 13.41 -2.00 -3.87
CA ARG A 174 14.71 -2.23 -3.25
C ARG A 174 14.54 -2.05 -1.76
N LEU A 175 14.43 -3.16 -1.03
CA LEU A 175 14.33 -3.14 0.43
C LEU A 175 15.61 -2.54 1.01
N LYS A 176 15.46 -1.65 1.99
CA LYS A 176 16.54 -0.98 2.70
C LYS A 176 16.81 -1.65 4.03
#